data_AF-A0A534V9A9-F1
#
_entry.id   AF-A0A534V9A9-F1
#
_cell.length_a   1.000
_cell.length_b   1.000
_cell.length_c   1.000
_cell.angle_alpha   90.00
_cell.angle_beta   90.00
_cell.angle_gamma   90.00
#
_symmetry.space_group_name_H-M   'P 1'
#
loop_
_entity.id
_entity.type
_entity.pdbx_description
1 polymer ?
#
loop_
_entity_poly.entity_id
_entity_poly.type
_entity_poly.pdbx_seq_one_letter_code
_entity_poly.pdbx_strand_id
1 'polypeptide(L)'
;MKRLPTHYGVLNYTLRAEGPDAVRFRLSGDLAVPPGKIVVSSPLGRPLRSVKVNGKPVDTFTADSAVIGECPADVVLGYEPGST
;
A
#
# COMPACT_ATOMS: atom_id res chain seq x y z
N MET A 1 -8.99 -5.35 -10.76
CA MET A 1 -7.81 -6.08 -10.24
C MET A 1 -6.77 -6.10 -11.34
N LYS A 2 -5.53 -5.70 -11.08
CA LYS A 2 -4.45 -5.70 -12.07
C LYS A 2 -3.44 -6.78 -11.71
N ARG A 3 -2.96 -7.50 -12.71
CA ARG A 3 -2.00 -8.62 -12.60
C ARG A 3 -0.64 -8.18 -13.09
N LEU A 4 0.39 -8.40 -12.28
CA LEU A 4 1.77 -7.99 -12.51
C LEU A 4 2.69 -9.19 -12.30
N PRO A 5 3.13 -9.85 -13.38
CA PRO A 5 4.19 -10.85 -13.29
C PRO A 5 5.49 -10.20 -12.82
N THR A 6 6.15 -10.84 -11.86
CA THR A 6 7.45 -10.43 -11.32
C THR A 6 8.40 -11.63 -11.25
N HIS A 7 9.68 -11.39 -10.99
CA HIS A 7 10.64 -12.47 -10.73
C HIS A 7 10.27 -13.34 -9.53
N TYR A 8 9.50 -12.79 -8.57
CA TYR A 8 9.12 -13.48 -7.33
C TYR A 8 7.73 -14.11 -7.38
N GLY A 9 7.13 -14.20 -8.58
CA GLY A 9 5.77 -14.67 -8.78
C GLY A 9 4.83 -13.56 -9.22
N VAL A 10 3.53 -13.78 -9.08
CA VAL A 10 2.50 -12.90 -9.64
C VAL A 10 1.88 -12.04 -8.55
N LEU A 11 2.11 -10.73 -8.64
CA LEU A 11 1.44 -9.75 -7.80
C LEU A 11 0.12 -9.34 -8.44
N ASN A 12 -0.96 -9.47 -7.68
CA ASN A 12 -2.23 -8.87 -8.01
C ASN A 12 -2.53 -7.72 -7.05
N TYR A 13 -3.14 -6.66 -7.56
CA TYR A 13 -3.58 -5.59 -6.69
C TYR A 13 -4.90 -4.93 -7.10
N THR A 14 -5.55 -4.32 -6.11
CA THR A 14 -6.65 -3.36 -6.29
C THR A 14 -6.33 -2.09 -5.53
N LEU A 15 -6.79 -0.96 -6.02
CA LEU A 15 -6.63 0.36 -5.41
C LEU A 15 -8.00 1.05 -5.44
N ARG A 16 -8.40 1.66 -4.33
CA ARG A 16 -9.63 2.46 -4.24
C ARG A 16 -9.45 3.59 -3.23
N ALA A 17 -10.14 4.70 -3.46
CA ALA A 17 -10.30 5.71 -2.42
C ALA A 17 -11.21 5.17 -1.30
N GLU A 18 -10.91 5.55 -0.07
CA GLU A 18 -11.70 5.24 1.13
C GLU A 18 -11.99 6.56 1.87
N GLY A 19 -12.92 7.33 1.32
CA GLY A 19 -13.16 8.71 1.76
C GLY A 19 -12.14 9.72 1.21
N PRO A 20 -12.15 10.97 1.70
CA PRO A 20 -11.35 12.06 1.16
C PRO A 20 -9.84 11.94 1.46
N ASP A 21 -9.52 11.29 2.58
CA ASP A 21 -8.16 11.29 3.15
C ASP A 21 -7.63 9.87 3.39
N ALA A 22 -8.20 8.87 2.73
CA ALA A 22 -7.61 7.54 2.72
C ALA A 22 -7.70 6.86 1.35
N VAL A 23 -6.70 6.03 1.09
CA VAL A 23 -6.63 5.15 -0.07
C VAL A 23 -6.38 3.75 0.44
N ARG A 24 -7.24 2.82 0.07
CA ARG A 24 -7.07 1.40 0.39
C ARG A 24 -6.59 0.64 -0.82
N PHE A 25 -5.56 -0.15 -0.64
CA PHE A 25 -5.12 -1.11 -1.62
C PHE A 25 -5.04 -2.50 -1.02
N ARG A 26 -5.19 -3.51 -1.89
CA ARG A 26 -5.06 -4.90 -1.51
C ARG A 26 -4.02 -5.53 -2.39
N LEU A 27 -3.03 -6.18 -1.79
CA LEU A 27 -2.03 -7.01 -2.44
C LEU A 27 -2.42 -8.47 -2.26
N SER A 28 -2.37 -9.24 -3.33
CA SER A 28 -2.64 -10.67 -3.34
C SER A 28 -1.89 -11.37 -4.47
N GLY A 29 -2.09 -12.67 -4.61
CA GLY A 29 -1.44 -13.48 -5.65
C GLY A 29 -0.41 -14.43 -5.06
N ASP A 30 0.20 -15.20 -5.95
CA ASP A 30 1.24 -16.17 -5.64
C ASP A 30 2.61 -15.49 -5.77
N LEU A 31 2.87 -14.57 -4.85
CA LEU A 31 4.11 -13.78 -4.79
C LEU A 31 4.88 -14.20 -3.54
N ALA A 32 6.10 -14.69 -3.72
CA ALA A 32 7.07 -14.75 -2.64
C ALA A 32 7.52 -13.33 -2.31
N VAL A 33 7.40 -12.89 -1.05
CA VAL A 33 7.79 -11.51 -0.69
C VAL A 33 9.30 -11.32 -0.96
N PRO A 34 9.69 -10.33 -1.78
CA PRO A 34 11.10 -10.09 -2.06
C PRO A 34 11.89 -9.74 -0.78
N PRO A 35 13.20 -10.03 -0.69
CA PRO A 35 14.02 -9.62 0.46
C PRO A 35 14.01 -8.10 0.71
N GLY A 36 13.91 -7.31 -0.37
CA GLY A 36 13.77 -5.86 -0.32
C GLY A 36 12.34 -5.36 0.00
N LYS A 37 11.40 -6.28 0.26
CA LYS A 37 9.98 -6.02 0.50
C LYS A 37 9.30 -5.35 -0.70
N ILE A 38 8.03 -4.96 -0.55
CA ILE A 38 7.25 -4.29 -1.57
C ILE A 38 7.16 -2.81 -1.18
N VAL A 39 7.68 -1.91 -2.01
CA VAL A 39 7.55 -0.46 -1.80
C VAL A 39 6.37 0.04 -2.61
N VAL A 40 5.44 0.73 -1.94
CA VAL A 40 4.26 1.34 -2.56
C VAL A 40 4.40 2.85 -2.46
N SER A 41 4.58 3.51 -3.59
CA SER A 41 4.53 4.96 -3.69
C SER A 41 3.09 5.45 -3.55
N SER A 42 2.90 6.57 -2.86
CA SER A 42 1.60 7.20 -2.75
C SER A 42 1.11 7.65 -4.13
N PRO A 43 -0.15 7.35 -4.50
CA PRO A 43 -0.76 7.87 -5.72
C PRO A 43 -1.20 9.34 -5.59
N LEU A 44 -1.20 9.92 -4.38
CA LEU A 44 -1.62 11.30 -4.14
C LEU A 44 -0.41 12.19 -3.88
N GLY A 45 -0.42 13.42 -4.39
CA GLY A 45 0.58 14.44 -4.08
C GLY A 45 0.44 15.06 -2.68
N ARG A 46 -0.10 14.31 -1.71
CA ARG A 46 -0.30 14.72 -0.32
C ARG A 46 0.47 13.78 0.60
N PRO A 47 1.07 14.27 1.70
CA PRO A 47 1.87 13.43 2.57
C PRO A 47 1.04 12.38 3.29
N LEU A 48 1.58 11.16 3.36
CA LEU A 48 1.09 10.09 4.21
C LEU A 48 1.28 10.47 5.68
N ARG A 49 0.21 10.28 6.47
CA ARG A 49 0.20 10.51 7.92
C ARG A 49 0.02 9.22 8.71
N SER A 50 -0.53 8.18 8.09
CA SER A 50 -0.64 6.86 8.71
C SER A 50 -0.67 5.78 7.65
N VAL A 51 -0.19 4.60 8.02
CA VAL A 51 -0.34 3.38 7.21
C VAL A 51 -0.81 2.27 8.13
N LYS A 52 -1.82 1.53 7.68
CA LYS A 52 -2.26 0.29 8.32
C LYS A 52 -2.09 -0.87 7.36
N VAL A 53 -1.48 -1.96 7.81
CA VAL A 53 -1.35 -3.22 7.09
C VAL A 53 -2.10 -4.29 7.86
N ASN A 54 -3.05 -4.96 7.21
CA ASN A 54 -3.93 -5.95 7.80
C ASN A 54 -4.60 -5.45 9.10
N GLY A 55 -5.00 -4.17 9.09
CA GLY A 55 -5.63 -3.48 10.22
C GLY A 55 -4.66 -2.99 11.32
N LYS A 56 -3.37 -3.35 11.26
CA LYS A 56 -2.36 -2.93 12.24
C LYS A 56 -1.61 -1.69 11.77
N PRO A 57 -1.40 -0.67 12.61
CA PRO A 57 -0.58 0.47 12.24
C PRO A 57 0.87 0.03 12.04
N VAL A 58 1.53 0.59 11.02
CA VAL A 58 2.95 0.37 10.75
C VAL A 58 3.66 1.72 10.67
N ASP A 59 4.94 1.73 11.04
CA ASP A 59 5.84 2.88 11.02
C ASP A 59 6.84 2.83 9.85
N THR A 60 6.83 1.75 9.06
CA THR A 60 7.67 1.57 7.87
C THR A 60 7.14 2.34 6.67
N PHE A 61 6.94 3.65 6.83
CA PHE A 61 6.51 4.55 5.77
C PHE A 61 7.18 5.92 5.89
N THR A 62 7.16 6.67 4.79
CA THR A 62 7.60 8.06 4.66
C THR A 62 6.42 8.90 4.18
N ALA A 63 6.60 10.21 4.01
CA ALA A 63 5.55 11.07 3.47
C ALA A 63 5.02 10.59 2.10
N ASP A 64 5.85 9.91 1.29
CA ASP A 64 5.51 9.61 -0.11
C ASP A 64 5.43 8.12 -0.42
N SER A 65 5.77 7.25 0.52
CA SER A 65 5.81 5.80 0.27
C SER A 65 5.65 4.97 1.53
N ALA A 66 5.18 3.73 1.37
CA ALA A 66 5.07 2.73 2.42
C ALA A 66 5.78 1.43 2.03
N VAL A 67 6.40 0.76 3.00
CA VAL A 67 7.06 -0.53 2.81
C VAL A 67 6.16 -1.63 3.36
N ILE A 68 5.78 -2.57 2.51
CA ILE A 68 4.92 -3.71 2.83
C ILE A 68 5.75 -4.98 2.83
N GLY A 69 5.89 -5.59 4.00
CA GLY A 69 6.71 -6.78 4.22
C GLY A 69 5.97 -8.11 4.10
N GLU A 70 4.69 -8.10 3.71
CA GLU A 70 3.85 -9.29 3.66
C GLU A 70 2.91 -9.29 2.44
N CYS A 71 2.58 -10.49 1.96
CA CYS A 71 1.58 -10.73 0.92
C CYS A 71 0.88 -12.07 1.24
N PRO A 72 -0.46 -12.15 1.26
CA PRO A 72 -1.42 -11.09 0.97
C PRO A 72 -1.46 -9.98 2.04
N ALA A 73 -1.81 -8.76 1.62
CA ALA A 73 -1.91 -7.61 2.50
C ALA A 73 -3.09 -6.71 2.13
N ASP A 74 -3.86 -6.28 3.14
CA ASP A 74 -4.83 -5.21 3.03
C ASP A 74 -4.24 -3.95 3.64
N VAL A 75 -4.06 -2.90 2.83
CA VAL A 75 -3.32 -1.71 3.24
C VAL A 75 -4.18 -0.46 3.11
N VAL A 76 -4.20 0.34 4.16
CA VAL A 76 -4.86 1.65 4.18
C VAL A 76 -3.80 2.73 4.37
N LEU A 77 -3.69 3.59 3.38
CA LEU A 77 -2.89 4.81 3.40
C LEU A 77 -3.78 5.96 3.87
N GLY A 78 -3.45 6.54 5.03
CA GLY A 78 -4.11 7.75 5.54
C GLY A 78 -3.28 8.98 5.22
N TYR A 79 -3.96 10.01 4.74
CA TYR A 79 -3.36 11.27 4.30
C TYR A 79 -3.66 12.38 5.29
N GLU A 80 -2.90 13.47 5.18
CA GLU A 80 -3.32 14.73 5.79
C GLU A 80 -4.65 15.18 5.20
N PRO A 81 -5.60 15.65 6.04
CA PRO A 81 -6.83 16.25 5.57
C PRO A 81 -6.53 17.31 4.52
N GLY A 82 -7.15 17.19 3.34
CA GLY A 82 -7.09 18.28 2.38
C GLY A 82 -7.66 19.54 3.04
N SER A 83 -6.90 20.65 3.05
CA SER A 83 -7.50 21.95 3.37
C SER A 83 -8.62 22.20 2.37
N THR A 84 -9.86 22.15 2.85
CA THR A 84 -11.07 22.57 2.12
C THR A 84 -10.99 24.06 1.80
#